data_AF-A0A415TNG6-F1
#
_entry.id   AF-A0A415TNG6-F1
#
_cell.length_a   1.000
_cell.length_b   1.000
_cell.length_c   1.000
_cell.angle_alpha   90.00
_cell.angle_beta   90.00
_cell.angle_gamma   90.00
#
_symmetry.space_group_name_H-M   'P 1'
#
loop_
_entity.id
_entity.type
_entity.pdbx_description
1 polymer ?
#
loop_
_entity_poly.entity_id
_entity_poly.type
_entity_poly.pdbx_seq_one_letter_code
_entity_poly.pdbx_strand_id
1 'polypeptide(L)'
;MTNGNKPQKRISDIIRKLLKSSEVSIKEAALYLDCTEQSFRNKLSRDSFSLRDLIILCYLCNARLILEYGSHNAEDEIEFFNPYEYLPENDYNRIHKIQEQTFKQNFANMMIQLSKELPEEELGKMSSKELLDLLIQSTKKKLSSLDDNTP
;
A
#
# COMPACT_ATOMS: atom_id res chain seq x y z
N MET A 1 -2.60 33.10 29.70
CA MET A 1 -2.36 32.73 28.28
C MET A 1 -2.40 31.22 28.19
N THR A 2 -3.51 30.65 27.72
CA THR A 2 -3.63 29.21 27.52
C THR A 2 -2.91 28.85 26.22
N ASN A 3 -1.70 28.33 26.32
CA ASN A 3 -1.08 27.64 25.19
C ASN A 3 -1.95 26.42 24.90
N GLY A 4 -2.85 26.55 23.93
CA GLY A 4 -3.61 25.43 23.41
C GLY A 4 -2.62 24.42 22.83
N ASN A 5 -2.36 23.34 23.57
CA ASN A 5 -1.57 22.21 23.10
C ASN A 5 -2.29 21.62 21.89
N LYS A 6 -1.96 22.09 20.68
CA LYS A 6 -2.35 21.41 19.45
C LYS A 6 -1.80 19.98 19.55
N PRO A 7 -2.61 18.93 19.36
CA PRO A 7 -2.14 17.57 19.45
C PRO A 7 -1.03 17.34 18.41
N GLN A 8 0.16 16.95 18.88
CA GLN A 8 1.27 16.59 18.01
C GLN A 8 0.90 15.29 17.30
N LYS A 9 0.79 15.33 15.97
CA LYS A 9 0.57 14.14 15.15
C LYS A 9 1.77 13.19 15.34
N ARG A 10 1.49 11.92 15.66
CA ARG A 10 2.51 10.88 15.74
C ARG A 10 2.75 10.24 14.39
N ILE A 11 3.99 9.83 14.13
CA ILE A 11 4.33 9.10 12.90
C ILE A 11 3.52 7.80 12.82
N SER A 12 3.33 7.13 13.95
CA SER A 12 2.50 5.93 14.09
C SER A 12 1.06 6.14 13.65
N ASP A 13 0.49 7.33 13.77
CA ASP A 13 -0.88 7.60 13.30
C ASP A 13 -0.94 7.66 11.77
N ILE A 14 0.10 8.23 11.15
CA ILE A 14 0.27 8.24 9.69
C ILE A 14 0.45 6.81 9.18
N ILE A 15 1.28 6.01 9.84
CA ILE A 15 1.53 4.61 9.46
C ILE A 15 0.26 3.77 9.58
N ARG A 16 -0.51 3.89 10.68
CA ARG A 16 -1.79 3.19 10.80
C ARG A 16 -2.75 3.57 9.68
N LYS A 17 -2.79 4.84 9.28
CA LYS A 17 -3.60 5.30 8.16
C LYS A 17 -3.13 4.69 6.84
N LEU A 18 -1.83 4.68 6.56
CA LEU A 18 -1.24 4.09 5.35
C LEU A 18 -1.56 2.60 5.21
N LEU A 19 -1.36 1.83 6.29
CA LEU A 19 -1.66 0.41 6.30
C LEU A 19 -3.16 0.16 6.08
N LYS A 20 -4.02 0.91 6.76
CA LYS A 20 -5.48 0.77 6.62
C LYS A 20 -5.97 1.13 5.21
N SER A 21 -5.46 2.20 4.60
CA SER A 21 -5.90 2.63 3.27
C SER A 21 -5.47 1.70 2.15
N SER A 22 -4.42 0.91 2.40
CA SER A 22 -3.81 0.03 1.39
C SER A 22 -4.06 -1.44 1.69
N GLU A 23 -4.91 -1.73 2.68
CA GLU A 23 -5.25 -3.08 3.15
C GLU A 23 -4.02 -3.94 3.52
N VAL A 24 -2.93 -3.30 3.93
CA VAL A 24 -1.69 -3.98 4.33
C VAL A 24 -1.76 -4.37 5.80
N SER A 25 -1.58 -5.66 6.10
CA SER A 25 -1.56 -6.16 7.47
C SER A 25 -0.27 -5.79 8.22
N ILE A 26 -0.33 -5.80 9.57
CA ILE A 26 0.87 -5.61 10.41
C ILE A 26 1.92 -6.68 10.10
N LYS A 27 1.49 -7.91 9.79
CA LYS A 27 2.36 -9.03 9.45
C LYS A 27 3.14 -8.75 8.18
N GLU A 28 2.46 -8.28 7.14
CA GLU A 28 3.12 -7.85 5.90
C GLU A 28 4.06 -6.68 6.19
N ALA A 29 3.60 -5.62 6.83
CA ALA A 29 4.43 -4.46 7.13
C ALA A 29 5.71 -4.84 7.92
N ALA A 30 5.61 -5.75 8.89
CA ALA A 30 6.75 -6.26 9.65
C ALA A 30 7.73 -7.05 8.77
N LEU A 31 7.21 -7.91 7.89
CA LEU A 31 8.00 -8.66 6.90
C LEU A 31 8.80 -7.73 5.99
N TYR A 32 8.17 -6.67 5.49
CA TYR A 32 8.81 -5.68 4.61
C TYR A 32 9.87 -4.84 5.34
N LEU A 33 9.72 -4.60 6.64
CA LEU A 33 10.72 -3.94 7.48
C LEU A 33 11.79 -4.90 8.04
N ASP A 34 11.76 -6.17 7.68
CA ASP A 34 12.69 -7.20 8.17
C ASP A 34 12.73 -7.29 9.70
N CYS A 35 11.55 -7.27 10.30
CA CYS A 35 11.41 -7.39 11.74
C CYS A 35 10.25 -8.30 12.11
N THR A 36 10.21 -8.71 13.37
CA THR A 36 9.08 -9.48 13.89
C THR A 36 7.83 -8.60 14.00
N GLU A 37 6.64 -9.19 13.95
CA GLU A 37 5.39 -8.48 14.22
C GLU A 37 5.42 -7.75 15.58
N GLN A 38 6.05 -8.35 16.58
CA GLN A 38 6.19 -7.74 17.90
C GLN A 38 7.09 -6.51 17.85
N SER A 39 8.22 -6.57 17.13
CA SER A 39 9.10 -5.42 16.92
C SER A 39 8.38 -4.29 16.20
N PHE A 40 7.55 -4.60 15.20
CA PHE A 40 6.74 -3.62 14.50
C PHE A 40 5.71 -2.94 15.43
N ARG A 41 5.00 -3.74 16.24
CA ARG A 41 4.06 -3.22 17.26
C ARG A 41 4.77 -2.33 18.28
N ASN A 42 5.99 -2.69 18.68
CA ASN A 42 6.79 -1.88 19.58
C ASN A 42 7.16 -0.52 18.93
N LYS A 43 7.53 -0.50 17.64
CA LYS A 43 7.74 0.75 16.89
C LYS A 43 6.48 1.61 16.84
N LEU A 44 5.31 1.02 16.60
CA LEU A 44 4.01 1.72 16.64
C LEU A 44 3.72 2.35 18.01
N SER A 45 3.99 1.63 19.09
CA SER A 45 3.74 2.11 20.45
C SER A 45 4.72 3.22 20.86
N ARG A 46 5.99 3.09 20.45
CA ARG A 46 7.08 4.02 20.83
C ARG A 46 7.28 5.19 19.85
N ASP A 47 6.54 5.19 18.74
CA ASP A 47 6.69 6.17 17.65
C ASP A 47 8.14 6.25 17.11
N SER A 48 8.79 5.08 16.97
CA SER A 48 10.23 4.97 16.73
C SER A 48 10.56 4.46 15.33
N PHE A 49 9.92 5.04 14.31
CA PHE A 49 10.18 4.73 12.91
C PHE A 49 11.28 5.61 12.36
N SER A 50 12.24 4.98 11.67
CA SER A 50 13.30 5.68 10.95
C SER A 50 12.80 6.19 9.59
N LEU A 51 13.56 7.10 8.97
CA LEU A 51 13.29 7.54 7.59
C LEU A 51 13.27 6.35 6.60
N ARG A 52 14.19 5.39 6.77
CA ARG A 52 14.18 4.13 5.99
C ARG A 52 12.88 3.36 6.16
N ASP A 53 12.38 3.22 7.39
CA ASP A 53 11.09 2.55 7.61
C ASP A 53 9.95 3.27 6.89
N LEU A 54 9.95 4.61 6.88
CA LEU A 54 8.93 5.42 6.21
C LEU A 54 8.98 5.26 4.69
N ILE A 55 10.16 5.29 4.08
CA ILE A 55 10.34 5.08 2.65
C ILE A 55 9.75 3.72 2.25
N ILE A 56 10.11 2.65 2.99
CA ILE A 56 9.63 1.30 2.71
C ILE A 56 8.12 1.19 2.88
N LEU A 57 7.56 1.70 3.98
CA LEU A 57 6.13 1.61 4.26
C LEU A 57 5.29 2.45 3.29
N CYS A 58 5.76 3.63 2.90
CA CYS A 58 5.10 4.43 1.86
C CYS A 58 5.04 3.65 0.55
N TYR A 59 6.16 3.06 0.11
CA TYR A 59 6.21 2.32 -1.14
C TYR A 59 5.35 1.05 -1.10
N LEU A 60 5.37 0.32 0.02
CA LEU A 60 4.49 -0.82 0.27
C LEU A 60 3.00 -0.44 0.15
N CYS A 61 2.65 0.75 0.65
CA CYS A 61 1.28 1.25 0.66
C CYS A 61 0.93 2.07 -0.60
N ASN A 62 1.72 1.99 -1.67
CA ASN A 62 1.55 2.80 -2.89
C ASN A 62 1.37 4.32 -2.61
N ALA A 63 2.08 4.81 -1.60
CA ALA A 63 2.13 6.20 -1.19
C ALA A 63 3.50 6.81 -1.51
N ARG A 64 3.54 8.14 -1.63
CA ARG A 64 4.77 8.89 -1.87
C ARG A 64 5.23 9.59 -0.60
N LEU A 65 6.50 9.43 -0.28
CA LEU A 65 7.18 10.28 0.69
C LEU A 65 7.86 11.41 -0.08
N ILE A 66 7.60 12.66 0.33
CA ILE A 66 8.01 13.86 -0.37
C ILE A 66 8.69 14.79 0.64
N LEU A 67 9.77 15.45 0.23
CA LEU A 67 10.32 16.61 0.92
C LEU A 67 10.11 17.85 0.07
N GLU A 68 9.44 18.84 0.65
CA GLU A 68 9.14 20.12 0.01
C GLU A 68 10.03 21.19 0.62
N TYR A 69 10.81 21.87 -0.22
CA TYR A 69 11.74 22.91 0.23
C TYR A 69 11.04 24.27 0.30
N GLY A 70 10.59 24.64 1.51
CA GLY A 70 9.99 25.96 1.77
C GLY A 70 11.04 27.08 1.84
N SER A 71 11.66 27.43 0.72
CA SER A 71 12.57 28.57 0.59
C SER A 71 11.84 29.76 -0.02
N HIS A 72 11.97 30.96 0.57
CA HIS A 72 11.35 32.18 0.03
C HIS A 72 11.84 32.58 -1.37
N ASN A 73 12.94 31.97 -1.86
CA ASN A 73 13.62 32.35 -3.11
C ASN A 73 13.95 31.16 -4.03
N ALA A 74 13.50 29.94 -3.72
CA ALA A 74 13.63 28.81 -4.64
C ALA A 74 12.28 28.62 -5.33
N GLU A 75 12.29 28.25 -6.62
CA GLU A 75 11.12 27.59 -7.21
C GLU A 75 10.73 26.42 -6.29
N ASP A 76 9.44 26.13 -6.14
CA ASP A 76 8.94 25.07 -5.24
C ASP A 76 9.61 23.72 -5.57
N GLU A 77 10.76 23.44 -4.97
CA GLU A 77 11.55 22.25 -5.19
C GLU A 77 10.93 21.12 -4.37
N ILE A 78 10.64 20.01 -5.05
CA ILE A 78 10.03 18.82 -4.48
C ILE A 78 10.96 17.65 -4.73
N GLU A 79 11.47 17.05 -3.66
CA GLU A 79 12.25 15.82 -3.71
C GLU A 79 11.32 14.61 -3.47
N PHE A 80 11.37 13.63 -4.37
CA PHE A 80 10.66 12.36 -4.20
C PHE A 80 11.61 11.29 -3.69
N PHE A 81 11.28 10.67 -2.56
CA PHE A 81 12.10 9.55 -2.07
C PHE A 81 11.82 8.27 -2.86
N ASN A 82 12.64 8.02 -3.87
CA ASN A 82 12.63 6.76 -4.62
C ASN A 82 13.43 5.68 -3.87
N PRO A 83 12.84 4.55 -3.46
CA PRO A 83 13.57 3.50 -2.73
C PRO A 83 14.88 3.04 -3.39
N TYR A 84 14.96 3.07 -4.73
CA TYR A 84 16.18 2.70 -5.46
C TYR A 84 17.37 3.63 -5.17
N GLU A 85 17.11 4.90 -4.87
CA GLU A 85 18.15 5.92 -4.66
C GLU A 85 18.65 5.96 -3.21
N TYR A 86 17.81 5.54 -2.25
CA TYR A 86 18.09 5.71 -0.82
C TYR A 86 18.23 4.40 -0.04
N LEU A 87 17.96 3.25 -0.65
CA LEU A 87 18.11 1.94 0.00
C LEU A 87 19.28 1.15 -0.60
N PRO A 88 20.00 0.37 0.22
CA PRO A 88 20.94 -0.62 -0.29
C PRO A 88 20.27 -1.56 -1.30
N GLU A 89 21.04 -2.02 -2.29
CA GLU A 89 20.54 -2.90 -3.36
C GLU A 89 19.78 -4.13 -2.83
N ASN A 90 20.26 -4.74 -1.75
CA ASN A 90 19.58 -5.87 -1.11
C ASN A 90 18.18 -5.51 -0.59
N ASP A 91 18.01 -4.33 0.00
CA ASP A 91 16.72 -3.86 0.49
C ASP A 91 15.78 -3.55 -0.68
N TYR A 92 16.29 -2.88 -1.71
CA TYR A 92 15.54 -2.59 -2.93
C TYR A 92 15.06 -3.89 -3.61
N ASN A 93 15.97 -4.84 -3.85
CA ASN A 93 15.66 -6.12 -4.47
C ASN A 93 14.64 -6.92 -3.65
N ARG A 94 14.76 -6.88 -2.32
CA ARG A 94 13.78 -7.50 -1.44
C ARG A 94 12.41 -6.86 -1.61
N ILE A 95 12.30 -5.53 -1.56
CA ILE A 95 11.03 -4.81 -1.70
C ILE A 95 10.40 -5.10 -3.07
N HIS A 96 11.18 -5.03 -4.13
CA HIS A 96 10.72 -5.32 -5.49
C HIS A 96 10.20 -6.76 -5.61
N LYS A 97 10.92 -7.74 -5.06
CA LYS A 97 10.49 -9.14 -5.05
C LYS A 97 9.16 -9.34 -4.33
N ILE A 98 8.95 -8.68 -3.20
CA ILE A 98 7.70 -8.85 -2.47
C ILE A 98 6.56 -8.09 -3.19
N GLN A 99 6.80 -6.93 -3.82
CA GLN A 99 5.81 -6.29 -4.68
C GLN A 99 5.39 -7.18 -5.85
N GLU A 100 6.35 -7.84 -6.49
CA GLU A 100 6.06 -8.81 -7.55
C GLU A 100 5.21 -9.98 -7.03
N GLN A 101 5.49 -10.47 -5.82
CA GLN A 101 4.69 -11.50 -5.16
C GLN A 101 3.27 -11.02 -4.84
N THR A 102 3.12 -9.81 -4.28
CA THR A 102 1.81 -9.21 -4.01
C THR A 102 1.01 -9.01 -5.30
N PHE A 103 1.64 -8.52 -6.36
CA PHE A 103 1.00 -8.38 -7.67
C PHE A 103 0.53 -9.75 -8.21
N LYS A 104 1.39 -10.76 -8.17
CA LYS A 104 1.05 -12.14 -8.58
C LYS A 104 -0.10 -12.71 -7.77
N GLN A 105 -0.11 -12.51 -6.45
CA GLN A 105 -1.18 -12.99 -5.59
C GLN A 105 -2.50 -12.28 -5.86
N ASN A 106 -2.48 -10.96 -6.04
CA ASN A 106 -3.67 -10.17 -6.38
C ASN A 106 -4.24 -10.59 -7.74
N PHE A 107 -3.37 -10.81 -8.73
CA PHE A 107 -3.75 -11.32 -10.03
C PHE A 107 -4.33 -12.75 -9.92
N ALA A 108 -3.72 -13.64 -9.16
CA ALA A 108 -4.25 -15.00 -8.94
C ALA A 108 -5.65 -14.95 -8.29
N ASN A 109 -5.84 -14.11 -7.26
CA ASN A 109 -7.13 -13.93 -6.62
C ASN A 109 -8.20 -13.41 -7.61
N MET A 110 -7.83 -12.49 -8.50
CA MET A 110 -8.68 -12.01 -9.58
C MET A 110 -9.11 -13.15 -10.51
N MET A 111 -8.15 -13.96 -10.96
CA MET A 111 -8.42 -15.10 -11.85
C MET A 111 -9.33 -16.13 -11.19
N ILE A 112 -9.14 -16.42 -9.89
CA ILE A 112 -10.01 -17.32 -9.12
C ILE A 112 -11.44 -16.78 -8.99
N GLN A 113 -11.62 -15.46 -8.95
CA GLN A 113 -12.96 -14.87 -8.95
C GLN A 113 -13.63 -15.00 -10.31
N LEU A 114 -12.89 -14.69 -11.38
CA LEU A 114 -13.39 -14.80 -12.75
C LEU A 114 -13.67 -16.25 -13.16
N SER A 115 -12.90 -17.22 -12.64
CA SER A 115 -13.12 -18.65 -12.94
C SER A 115 -14.43 -19.21 -12.38
N LYS A 116 -15.11 -18.47 -11.48
CA LYS A 116 -16.46 -18.80 -11.03
C LYS A 116 -17.54 -18.45 -12.05
N GLU A 117 -17.22 -17.55 -12.99
CA GLU A 117 -18.14 -17.05 -14.00
C GLU A 117 -17.80 -17.58 -15.40
N LEU A 118 -16.52 -17.88 -15.66
CA LEU A 118 -16.01 -18.31 -16.97
C LEU A 118 -15.04 -19.50 -16.82
N PRO A 119 -14.96 -20.42 -17.80
CA PRO A 119 -13.97 -21.50 -17.80
C PRO A 119 -12.52 -20.99 -17.87
N GLU A 120 -11.58 -21.68 -17.22
CA GLU A 120 -10.15 -21.30 -17.21
C GLU A 120 -9.55 -21.20 -18.63
N GLU A 121 -9.99 -22.05 -19.55
CA GLU A 121 -9.49 -22.08 -20.92
C GLU A 121 -9.85 -20.84 -21.73
N GLU A 122 -10.97 -20.18 -21.41
CA GLU A 122 -11.36 -18.90 -22.01
C GLU A 122 -10.58 -17.75 -21.36
N LEU A 123 -10.48 -17.76 -20.03
CA LEU A 123 -9.72 -16.75 -19.28
C LEU A 123 -8.25 -16.70 -19.68
N GLY A 124 -7.64 -17.85 -19.96
CA GLY A 124 -6.24 -17.94 -20.41
C GLY A 124 -5.95 -17.31 -21.78
N LYS A 125 -6.99 -17.04 -22.58
CA LYS A 125 -6.88 -16.41 -23.91
C LYS A 125 -7.13 -14.90 -23.87
N MET A 126 -7.59 -14.36 -22.75
CA MET A 126 -7.96 -12.96 -22.60
C MET A 126 -6.74 -12.09 -22.26
N SER A 127 -6.74 -10.87 -22.77
CA SER A 127 -5.77 -9.85 -22.39
C SER A 127 -6.01 -9.34 -20.97
N SER A 128 -4.99 -8.74 -20.36
CA SER A 128 -5.09 -8.14 -19.02
C SER A 128 -6.20 -7.08 -18.93
N LYS A 129 -6.47 -6.35 -20.02
CA LYS A 129 -7.54 -5.35 -20.07
C LYS A 129 -8.92 -6.00 -20.03
N GLU A 130 -9.13 -7.05 -20.83
CA GLU A 130 -10.41 -7.76 -20.87
C GLU A 130 -10.74 -8.42 -19.53
N LEU A 131 -9.73 -9.01 -18.88
CA LEU A 131 -9.88 -9.58 -17.52
C LEU A 131 -10.27 -8.52 -16.49
N LEU A 132 -9.67 -7.33 -16.56
CA LEU A 132 -9.99 -6.22 -15.67
C LEU A 132 -11.42 -5.68 -15.92
N ASP A 133 -11.81 -5.51 -17.18
CA ASP A 133 -13.15 -5.06 -17.56
C ASP A 133 -14.22 -6.03 -17.06
N LEU A 134 -13.99 -7.34 -17.19
CA LEU A 134 -14.87 -8.38 -16.65
C LEU A 134 -15.00 -8.29 -15.12
N LEU A 135 -13.88 -8.11 -14.40
CA LEU A 135 -13.89 -7.99 -12.95
C LEU A 135 -14.69 -6.76 -12.50
N ILE A 136 -14.53 -5.62 -13.17
CA ILE A 136 -15.28 -4.40 -12.88
C ILE A 136 -16.78 -4.62 -13.11
N GLN A 137 -17.16 -5.30 -14.19
CA GLN A 137 -18.56 -5.61 -14.47
C GLN A 137 -19.17 -6.58 -13.44
N SER A 138 -18.45 -7.65 -13.10
CA SER A 138 -18.82 -8.60 -12.05
C SER A 138 -19.06 -7.90 -10.70
N THR A 139 -18.15 -7.00 -10.33
CA THR A 139 -18.22 -6.23 -9.08
C THR A 139 -19.40 -5.26 -9.08
N LYS A 140 -19.63 -4.54 -10.19
CA LYS A 140 -20.78 -3.63 -10.34
C LYS A 140 -22.12 -4.38 -10.20
N LYS A 141 -22.26 -5.56 -10.83
CA LYS A 141 -23.46 -6.39 -10.72
C LYS A 141 -23.73 -6.84 -9.28
N LYS A 142 -22.68 -7.24 -8.54
CA LYS A 142 -22.80 -7.62 -7.12
C LYS A 142 -23.24 -6.44 -6.25
N LEU A 143 -22.66 -5.27 -6.47
CA LEU A 143 -23.03 -4.05 -5.74
C LEU A 143 -24.49 -3.64 -6.02
N SER A 144 -24.94 -3.65 -7.28
CA SER A 144 -26.35 -3.34 -7.59
C SER A 144 -27.34 -4.35 -6.97
N SER A 145 -26.96 -5.63 -6.88
CA SER A 145 -27.80 -6.65 -6.24
C SER A 145 -27.85 -6.56 -4.71
N LEU A 146 -26.91 -5.84 -4.08
CA LEU A 146 -26.91 -5.58 -2.65
C LEU A 146 -27.86 -4.42 -2.30
N ASP A 147 -27.94 -3.39 -3.15
CA ASP A 147 -28.88 -2.28 -2.96
C ASP A 147 -30.35 -2.74 -3.08
N ASP A 148 -30.64 -3.68 -3.97
CA ASP A 148 -32.00 -4.25 -4.15
C ASP A 148 -32.47 -5.18 -3.01
N ASN A 149 -31.58 -5.56 -2.08
CA ASN A 149 -31.89 -6.47 -0.97
C ASN A 149 -31.89 -5.80 0.42
N THR A 150 -31.97 -4.46 0.46
CA THR A 150 -32.12 -3.73 1.72
C THR A 150 -33.62 -3.50 2.01
N PRO A 151 -34.23 -4.13 3.03
CA PRO A 151 -35.58 -3.80 3.46
C PRO A 151 -35.69 -2.41 4.10
#